data_AF-A0A965MX10-F1
#
_entry.id   AF-A0A965MX10-F1
#
_cell.length_a   1.000
_cell.length_b   1.000
_cell.length_c   1.000
_cell.angle_alpha   90.00
_cell.angle_beta   90.00
_cell.angle_gamma   90.00
#
_symmetry.space_group_name_H-M   'P 1'
#
loop_
_entity.id
_entity.type
_entity.pdbx_description
1 polymer ?
#
loop_
_entity_poly.entity_id
_entity_poly.type
_entity_poly.pdbx_seq_one_letter_code
_entity_poly.pdbx_strand_id
1 'polypeptide(L)'
;MRIVSFICILWPFISFEQITYVENEKQLLWEISHPKVKEKSYIFGTIHSNDKRVFDLADSVYILMDKAKMIVLETDVFALFNKIDTRKGLPNTQYDKNGNPYTASAQASRTSYGDENGMPQFLDAFFEEFCYNNKKQFFALESYDAQMNVLNNVNYSSRKLVNTSLNNFAQDKIMDLYLQGDIQGLDKLTKASLAVDPELYPKLISGRNIRMSRQIDSLLKNQNSFFCAVGAAHLGGSEGIIKLLRDKGYRLRQVSWTINEQPSKIKKRIRMERAFAYRDLNTGITAVFHGKPYVEEYSDGSIKMIYRELGQGNSYVVEVFPLDTTLSLDQIASTYIASPPNTVFKKRFLEDGTVQFEGLSDTYPEGLNWVRIQFNPTHFSVTKVYGGNKFLHSDRPQKFFDKVWFE
;
A
#
# COMPACT_ATOMS: atom_id res chain seq x y z
N MET A 1 27.31 -23.85 68.38
CA MET A 1 26.76 -22.96 67.33
C MET A 1 27.61 -23.09 66.08
N ARG A 2 27.10 -23.75 65.03
CA ARG A 2 27.77 -23.82 63.72
C ARG A 2 27.29 -22.62 62.89
N ILE A 3 28.21 -21.75 62.49
CA ILE A 3 27.95 -20.64 61.58
C ILE A 3 28.09 -21.20 60.16
N VAL A 4 27.00 -21.16 59.40
CA VAL A 4 26.99 -21.47 57.96
C VAL A 4 27.20 -20.14 57.23
N SER A 5 28.36 -19.98 56.58
CA SER A 5 28.61 -18.87 55.67
C SER A 5 28.03 -19.21 54.30
N PHE A 6 26.99 -18.47 53.87
CA PHE A 6 26.53 -18.46 52.49
C PHE A 6 27.48 -17.61 51.64
N ILE A 7 28.14 -18.23 50.66
CA ILE A 7 28.88 -17.53 49.61
C ILE A 7 27.88 -17.20 48.50
N CYS A 8 27.52 -15.92 48.37
CA CYS A 8 26.77 -15.41 47.22
C CYS A 8 27.70 -15.33 46.01
N ILE A 9 27.51 -16.22 45.04
CA ILE A 9 28.17 -16.15 43.73
C ILE A 9 27.37 -15.16 42.88
N LEU A 10 27.88 -13.95 42.70
CA LEU A 10 27.36 -12.97 41.75
C LEU A 10 27.78 -13.38 40.34
N TRP A 11 26.84 -13.90 39.55
CA TRP A 11 27.03 -14.07 38.11
C TRP A 11 27.03 -12.69 37.44
N PRO A 12 28.06 -12.30 36.66
CA PRO A 12 28.00 -11.07 35.89
C PRO A 12 26.91 -11.19 34.84
N PHE A 13 25.92 -10.29 34.90
CA PHE A 13 24.98 -10.07 33.81
C PHE A 13 25.77 -9.55 32.61
N ILE A 14 26.06 -10.43 31.64
CA ILE A 14 26.55 -10.02 30.33
C ILE A 14 25.36 -9.40 29.61
N SER A 15 25.24 -8.08 29.67
CA SER A 15 24.35 -7.33 28.79
C SER A 15 24.88 -7.46 27.37
N PHE A 16 24.19 -8.24 26.53
CA PHE A 16 24.46 -8.29 25.10
C PHE A 16 24.15 -6.92 24.49
N GLU A 17 25.21 -6.20 24.09
CA GLU A 17 25.08 -4.94 23.38
C GLU A 17 24.66 -5.23 21.93
N GLN A 18 23.60 -4.56 21.46
CA GLN A 18 23.03 -4.81 20.14
C GLN A 18 23.83 -4.07 19.08
N ILE A 19 24.40 -4.80 18.11
CA ILE A 19 25.15 -4.19 17.00
C ILE A 19 24.21 -3.37 16.13
N THR A 20 24.55 -2.09 15.95
CA THR A 20 23.81 -1.13 15.13
C THR A 20 24.72 -0.61 14.03
N TYR A 21 24.34 -0.84 12.78
CA TYR A 21 25.01 -0.28 11.61
C TYR A 21 24.41 1.09 11.30
N VAL A 22 25.26 2.07 11.05
CA VAL A 22 24.85 3.45 10.78
C VAL A 22 25.36 3.88 9.42
N GLU A 23 24.44 4.17 8.50
CA GLU A 23 24.75 4.73 7.20
C GLU A 23 24.34 6.20 7.17
N ASN A 24 25.32 7.10 7.09
CA ASN A 24 25.09 8.55 7.16
C ASN A 24 24.91 9.20 5.79
N GLU A 25 25.12 8.45 4.70
CA GLU A 25 25.06 8.99 3.34
C GLU A 25 23.64 8.95 2.75
N LYS A 26 22.75 8.09 3.24
CA LYS A 26 21.36 7.99 2.75
C LYS A 26 20.53 9.22 3.12
N GLN A 27 20.28 10.09 2.15
CA GLN A 27 19.57 11.37 2.34
C GLN A 27 18.05 11.26 2.19
N LEU A 28 17.46 10.11 2.55
CA LEU A 28 16.02 9.89 2.41
C LEU A 28 15.21 10.32 3.63
N LEU A 29 15.80 10.40 4.83
CA LEU A 29 15.08 10.66 6.07
C LEU A 29 15.57 11.94 6.78
N TRP A 30 14.64 12.84 7.05
CA TRP A 30 14.92 14.17 7.58
C TRP A 30 14.02 14.50 8.76
N GLU A 31 14.59 15.08 9.82
CA GLU A 31 13.88 15.66 10.95
C GLU A 31 13.69 17.16 10.71
N ILE A 32 12.46 17.62 10.86
CA ILE A 32 12.10 19.04 10.84
C ILE A 32 11.97 19.54 12.27
N SER A 33 12.59 20.68 12.57
CA SER A 33 12.46 21.37 13.84
C SER A 33 12.43 22.88 13.66
N HIS A 34 11.81 23.58 14.61
CA HIS A 34 11.78 25.04 14.65
C HIS A 34 11.58 25.51 16.10
N PRO A 35 12.21 26.61 16.57
CA PRO A 35 12.11 27.04 17.96
C PRO A 35 10.67 27.28 18.47
N LYS A 36 9.76 27.66 17.57
CA LYS A 36 8.32 27.87 17.86
C LYS A 36 7.44 26.62 17.69
N VAL A 37 8.01 25.49 17.27
CA VAL A 37 7.29 24.22 17.07
C VAL A 37 7.82 23.22 18.08
N LYS A 38 6.98 22.82 19.03
CA LYS A 38 7.40 21.94 20.13
C LYS A 38 7.52 20.47 19.70
N GLU A 39 6.68 20.07 18.76
CA GLU A 39 6.61 18.71 18.26
C GLU A 39 7.64 18.50 17.12
N LYS A 40 8.23 17.30 17.08
CA LYS A 40 9.09 16.91 15.96
C LYS A 40 8.26 16.26 14.87
N SER A 41 8.62 16.57 13.63
CA SER A 41 8.05 15.96 12.43
C SER A 41 9.16 15.53 11.49
N TYR A 42 8.84 14.62 10.58
CA TYR A 42 9.82 13.97 9.72
C TYR A 42 9.38 14.00 8.27
N ILE A 43 10.33 14.07 7.34
CA ILE A 43 10.11 13.86 5.91
C ILE A 43 10.93 12.65 5.47
N PHE A 44 10.31 11.80 4.68
CA PHE A 44 10.87 10.61 4.07
C PHE A 44 10.68 10.60 2.56
N GLY A 45 11.73 10.23 1.83
CA GLY A 45 11.72 10.08 0.37
C GLY A 45 11.22 8.69 -0.06
N THR A 46 10.06 8.62 -0.69
CA THR A 46 9.50 7.40 -1.29
C THR A 46 9.91 7.26 -2.77
N ILE A 47 9.57 6.12 -3.35
CA ILE A 47 9.60 5.88 -4.79
C ILE A 47 8.38 5.03 -5.14
N HIS A 48 7.74 5.32 -6.27
CA HIS A 48 6.54 4.61 -6.74
C HIS A 48 6.88 3.22 -7.30
N SER A 49 7.44 2.36 -6.46
CA SER A 49 7.86 1.02 -6.83
C SER A 49 7.47 0.01 -5.75
N ASN A 50 7.15 -1.20 -6.18
CA ASN A 50 6.97 -2.35 -5.30
C ASN A 50 8.22 -3.26 -5.22
N ASP A 51 9.37 -2.84 -5.76
CA ASP A 51 10.62 -3.61 -5.66
C ASP A 51 11.00 -3.87 -4.20
N LYS A 52 11.29 -5.12 -3.83
CA LYS A 52 11.61 -5.51 -2.45
C LYS A 52 12.76 -4.71 -1.84
N ARG A 53 13.72 -4.26 -2.65
CA ARG A 53 14.89 -3.51 -2.18
C ARG A 53 14.49 -2.17 -1.56
N VAL A 54 13.42 -1.53 -2.04
CA VAL A 54 12.97 -0.24 -1.48
C VAL A 54 12.29 -0.39 -0.12
N PHE A 55 11.94 -1.62 0.28
CA PHE A 55 11.34 -1.95 1.57
C PHE A 55 12.34 -2.41 2.62
N ASP A 56 13.64 -2.43 2.30
CA ASP A 56 14.69 -2.63 3.29
C ASP A 56 14.95 -1.36 4.12
N LEU A 57 13.87 -0.88 4.74
CA LEU A 57 13.84 0.34 5.52
C LEU A 57 14.62 0.16 6.84
N ALA A 58 15.43 1.16 7.19
CA ALA A 58 16.13 1.23 8.47
C ALA A 58 15.17 1.19 9.66
N ASP A 59 15.66 0.74 10.81
CA ASP A 59 14.94 0.80 12.08
C ASP A 59 14.57 2.25 12.44
N SER A 60 15.43 3.22 12.10
CA SER A 60 15.11 4.65 12.29
C SER A 60 13.84 5.08 11.56
N VAL A 61 13.56 4.54 10.37
CA VAL A 61 12.31 4.82 9.64
C VAL A 61 11.10 4.32 10.43
N TYR A 62 11.11 3.05 10.84
CA TYR A 62 10.00 2.45 11.60
C TYR A 62 9.76 3.15 12.94
N ILE A 63 10.83 3.49 13.66
CA ILE A 63 10.74 4.16 14.97
C ILE A 63 10.13 5.56 14.83
N LEU A 64 10.60 6.36 13.87
CA LEU A 64 10.12 7.74 13.70
C LEU A 64 8.72 7.79 13.10
N MET A 65 8.41 6.87 12.19
CA MET A 65 7.07 6.66 11.64
C MET A 65 6.06 6.27 12.74
N ASP A 66 6.45 5.38 13.67
CA ASP A 66 5.60 5.00 14.79
C ASP A 66 5.43 6.11 15.83
N LYS A 67 6.48 6.91 16.07
CA LYS A 67 6.44 8.04 17.01
C LYS A 67 5.53 9.17 16.54
N ALA A 68 5.38 9.35 15.24
CA ALA A 68 4.50 10.38 14.68
C ALA A 68 3.03 10.10 14.97
N LYS A 69 2.25 11.15 15.22
CA LYS A 69 0.79 11.05 15.45
C LYS A 69 0.02 10.90 14.14
N MET A 70 0.56 11.47 13.07
CA MET A 70 -0.04 11.53 11.75
C MET A 70 0.91 11.01 10.67
N ILE A 71 0.38 10.32 9.68
CA ILE A 71 1.06 10.04 8.41
C ILE A 71 0.56 11.03 7.37
N VAL A 72 1.50 11.68 6.68
CA VAL A 72 1.24 12.64 5.62
C VAL A 72 1.78 12.08 4.31
N LEU A 73 0.97 12.01 3.27
CA LEU A 73 1.40 11.56 1.93
C LEU A 73 1.12 12.62 0.87
N GLU A 74 1.69 12.44 -0.33
CA GLU A 74 1.39 13.32 -1.47
C GLU A 74 -0.10 13.35 -1.79
N THR A 75 -0.76 12.19 -1.77
CA THR A 75 -2.20 12.05 -2.02
C THR A 75 -2.79 10.89 -1.23
N ASP A 76 -4.12 10.77 -1.27
CA ASP A 76 -4.86 9.59 -0.79
C ASP A 76 -4.74 8.47 -1.83
N VAL A 77 -3.91 7.48 -1.52
CA VAL A 77 -3.65 6.34 -2.42
C VAL A 77 -4.80 5.33 -2.34
N PHE A 78 -5.53 5.26 -1.23
CA PHE A 78 -6.63 4.31 -1.06
C PHE A 78 -7.87 4.75 -1.83
N ALA A 79 -8.03 6.05 -2.10
CA ALA A 79 -9.00 6.58 -3.06
C ALA A 79 -8.80 6.07 -4.50
N LEU A 80 -7.66 5.42 -4.81
CA LEU A 80 -7.42 4.76 -6.09
C LEU A 80 -8.11 3.39 -6.18
N PHE A 81 -8.46 2.76 -5.05
CA PHE A 81 -8.96 1.39 -5.04
C PHE A 81 -10.25 1.22 -5.84
N ASN A 82 -11.12 2.23 -5.91
CA ASN A 82 -12.32 2.18 -6.75
C ASN A 82 -12.13 2.80 -8.15
N LYS A 83 -10.96 3.39 -8.46
CA LYS A 83 -10.72 4.15 -9.70
C LYS A 83 -9.79 3.46 -10.70
N ILE A 84 -8.80 2.71 -10.22
CA ILE A 84 -7.69 2.22 -11.07
C ILE A 84 -7.42 0.74 -10.82
N ASP A 85 -7.34 -0.03 -11.90
CA ASP A 85 -6.69 -1.33 -11.93
C ASP A 85 -5.22 -1.15 -12.35
N THR A 86 -4.29 -1.57 -11.50
CA THR A 86 -2.85 -1.39 -11.76
C THR A 86 -2.27 -2.48 -12.64
N ARG A 87 -3.00 -3.57 -12.92
CA ARG A 87 -2.55 -4.62 -13.83
C ARG A 87 -2.37 -4.05 -15.23
N LYS A 88 -1.21 -4.30 -15.85
CA LYS A 88 -0.94 -3.89 -17.24
C LYS A 88 -1.61 -4.79 -18.28
N GLY A 89 -2.17 -5.91 -17.84
CA GLY A 89 -2.92 -6.87 -18.64
C GLY A 89 -3.49 -7.96 -17.75
N LEU A 90 -4.53 -8.64 -18.23
CA LEU A 90 -5.11 -9.78 -17.54
C LEU A 90 -4.15 -10.98 -17.59
N PRO A 91 -4.09 -11.79 -16.52
CA PRO A 91 -3.28 -13.01 -16.53
C PRO A 91 -3.80 -13.99 -17.58
N ASN A 92 -2.90 -14.70 -18.25
CA ASN A 92 -3.25 -15.79 -19.15
C ASN A 92 -3.53 -17.07 -18.35
N THR A 93 -4.71 -17.09 -17.73
CA THR A 93 -5.21 -18.20 -16.92
C THR A 93 -6.22 -19.02 -17.73
N GLN A 94 -6.06 -20.34 -17.74
CA GLN A 94 -7.03 -21.29 -18.28
C GLN A 94 -7.76 -21.98 -17.13
N TYR A 95 -8.78 -22.79 -17.43
CA TYR A 95 -9.53 -23.54 -16.43
C TYR A 95 -9.93 -24.93 -16.96
N ASP A 96 -10.03 -25.89 -16.05
CA ASP A 96 -10.54 -27.23 -16.35
C ASP A 96 -12.09 -27.27 -16.30
N LYS A 97 -12.68 -28.41 -16.67
CA LYS A 97 -14.13 -28.63 -16.62
C LYS A 97 -14.75 -28.52 -15.21
N ASN A 98 -13.93 -28.56 -14.17
CA ASN A 98 -14.35 -28.42 -12.78
C ASN A 98 -14.19 -26.98 -12.28
N GLY A 99 -13.80 -26.04 -13.15
CA GLY A 99 -13.55 -24.64 -12.82
C GLY A 99 -12.24 -24.40 -12.05
N ASN A 100 -11.32 -25.36 -12.03
CA ASN A 100 -10.01 -25.14 -11.42
C ASN A 100 -9.10 -24.37 -12.39
N PRO A 101 -8.58 -23.19 -12.02
CA PRO A 101 -7.69 -22.43 -12.88
C PRO A 101 -6.30 -23.09 -12.94
N TYR A 102 -5.69 -23.04 -14.10
CA TYR A 102 -4.30 -23.44 -14.31
C TYR A 102 -3.65 -22.55 -15.37
N THR A 103 -2.31 -22.51 -15.34
CA THR A 103 -1.51 -21.77 -16.32
C THR A 103 -0.25 -22.56 -16.65
N ALA A 104 0.21 -22.46 -17.89
CA ALA A 104 1.54 -22.93 -18.29
C ALA A 104 2.63 -21.86 -18.06
N SER A 105 2.25 -20.62 -17.74
CA SER A 105 3.18 -19.50 -17.57
C SER A 105 3.65 -19.39 -16.13
N ALA A 106 4.97 -19.42 -15.93
CA ALA A 106 5.59 -19.08 -14.64
C ALA A 106 5.85 -17.57 -14.48
N GLN A 107 5.50 -16.76 -15.49
CA GLN A 107 5.76 -15.33 -15.48
C GLN A 107 4.86 -14.60 -14.47
N ALA A 108 5.46 -13.64 -13.77
CA ALA A 108 4.72 -12.72 -12.91
C ALA A 108 3.97 -11.69 -13.76
N SER A 109 2.71 -11.44 -13.44
CA SER A 109 1.97 -10.34 -14.03
C SER A 109 2.62 -9.00 -13.69
N ARG A 110 2.60 -8.06 -14.65
CA ARG A 110 3.16 -6.72 -14.51
C ARG A 110 2.09 -5.74 -14.05
N THR A 111 2.50 -4.77 -13.24
CA THR A 111 1.65 -3.66 -12.79
C THR A 111 2.26 -2.31 -13.13
N SER A 112 1.51 -1.24 -12.91
CA SER A 112 2.00 0.15 -13.00
C SER A 112 3.15 0.44 -12.03
N TYR A 113 3.25 -0.30 -10.92
CA TYR A 113 4.25 -0.07 -9.87
C TYR A 113 5.31 -1.18 -9.76
N GLY A 114 5.23 -2.21 -10.62
CA GLY A 114 6.24 -3.28 -10.74
C GLY A 114 5.64 -4.61 -11.22
N ASP A 115 5.64 -5.63 -10.36
CA ASP A 115 5.14 -6.98 -10.69
C ASP A 115 4.72 -7.81 -9.45
N GLU A 116 4.20 -9.02 -9.68
CA GLU A 116 3.82 -9.94 -8.59
C GLU A 116 4.99 -10.47 -7.73
N ASN A 117 6.25 -10.35 -8.18
CA ASN A 117 7.41 -10.75 -7.39
C ASN A 117 7.81 -9.72 -6.35
N GLY A 118 7.39 -8.46 -6.54
CA GLY A 118 7.58 -7.38 -5.59
C GLY A 118 6.68 -7.49 -4.36
N MET A 119 6.59 -6.38 -3.62
CA MET A 119 5.76 -6.23 -2.44
C MET A 119 4.28 -6.01 -2.81
N PRO A 120 3.32 -6.42 -1.95
CA PRO A 120 1.88 -6.23 -2.19
C PRO A 120 1.51 -4.78 -2.52
N GLN A 121 2.00 -3.85 -1.71
CA GLN A 121 1.90 -2.42 -1.96
C GLN A 121 3.21 -1.87 -2.53
N PHE A 122 3.11 -0.79 -3.30
CA PHE A 122 4.27 0.08 -3.53
C PHE A 122 4.50 0.96 -2.31
N LEU A 123 5.66 1.59 -2.22
CA LEU A 123 6.14 2.15 -0.96
C LEU A 123 5.22 3.20 -0.35
N ASP A 124 4.60 4.08 -1.15
CA ASP A 124 3.67 5.09 -0.67
C ASP A 124 2.40 4.46 -0.05
N ALA A 125 1.78 3.51 -0.76
CA ALA A 125 0.60 2.78 -0.27
C ALA A 125 0.89 1.98 1.02
N PHE A 126 2.13 1.51 1.21
CA PHE A 126 2.54 0.87 2.46
C PHE A 126 2.49 1.83 3.66
N PHE A 127 2.87 3.10 3.49
CA PHE A 127 2.78 4.08 4.58
C PHE A 127 1.32 4.40 4.93
N GLU A 128 0.43 4.42 3.95
CA GLU A 128 -1.01 4.62 4.19
C GLU A 128 -1.66 3.40 4.86
N GLU A 129 -1.30 2.18 4.42
CA GLU A 129 -1.71 0.95 5.08
C GLU A 129 -1.27 0.94 6.55
N PHE A 130 0.00 1.28 6.80
CA PHE A 130 0.53 1.42 8.14
C PHE A 130 -0.30 2.43 8.95
N CYS A 131 -0.63 3.58 8.37
CA CYS A 131 -1.40 4.64 9.02
C CYS A 131 -2.72 4.08 9.57
N TYR A 132 -3.53 3.45 8.73
CA TYR A 132 -4.84 2.95 9.13
C TYR A 132 -4.76 1.74 10.07
N ASN A 133 -3.86 0.79 9.82
CA ASN A 133 -3.69 -0.39 10.67
C ASN A 133 -3.22 0.01 12.09
N ASN A 134 -2.54 1.14 12.23
CA ASN A 134 -2.06 1.67 13.52
C ASN A 134 -2.89 2.83 14.06
N LYS A 135 -4.09 3.08 13.50
CA LYS A 135 -5.03 4.12 13.94
C LYS A 135 -4.40 5.52 14.02
N LYS A 136 -3.46 5.81 13.13
CA LYS A 136 -2.85 7.14 13.00
C LYS A 136 -3.78 8.07 12.20
N GLN A 137 -3.59 9.36 12.38
CA GLN A 137 -4.26 10.36 11.54
C GLN A 137 -3.64 10.37 10.14
N PHE A 138 -4.46 10.50 9.11
CA PHE A 138 -4.00 10.61 7.73
C PHE A 138 -4.22 12.03 7.18
N PHE A 139 -3.27 12.52 6.38
CA PHE A 139 -3.42 13.79 5.66
C PHE A 139 -2.74 13.73 4.28
N ALA A 140 -3.46 14.14 3.24
CA ALA A 140 -2.95 14.24 1.88
C ALA A 140 -2.53 15.69 1.56
N LEU A 141 -1.31 15.88 1.04
CA LEU A 141 -0.79 17.20 0.66
C LEU A 141 -1.45 17.76 -0.61
N GLU A 142 -1.91 16.87 -1.50
CA GLU A 142 -2.62 17.17 -2.73
C GLU A 142 -3.84 16.24 -2.84
N SER A 143 -4.95 16.75 -3.39
CA SER A 143 -6.08 15.87 -3.72
C SER A 143 -5.74 14.97 -4.91
N TYR A 144 -6.35 13.78 -4.95
CA TYR A 144 -6.19 12.85 -6.07
C TYR A 144 -6.51 13.52 -7.41
N ASP A 145 -7.64 14.24 -7.50
CA ASP A 145 -8.07 14.87 -8.76
C ASP A 145 -7.07 15.94 -9.20
N ALA A 146 -6.49 16.70 -8.27
CA ALA A 146 -5.45 17.68 -8.60
C ALA A 146 -4.19 16.99 -9.18
N GLN A 147 -3.76 15.87 -8.59
CA GLN A 147 -2.61 15.12 -9.06
C GLN A 147 -2.87 14.49 -10.44
N MET A 148 -4.04 13.88 -10.63
CA MET A 148 -4.41 13.28 -11.92
C MET A 148 -4.60 14.31 -13.02
N ASN A 149 -5.15 15.49 -12.71
CA ASN A 149 -5.24 16.58 -13.68
C ASN A 149 -3.85 17.02 -14.14
N VAL A 150 -2.87 17.11 -13.23
CA VAL A 150 -1.48 17.42 -13.60
C VAL A 150 -0.92 16.33 -14.53
N LEU A 151 -1.11 15.05 -14.21
CA LEU A 151 -0.64 13.96 -15.05
C LEU A 151 -1.32 13.99 -16.43
N ASN A 152 -2.65 14.10 -16.49
CA ASN A 152 -3.48 14.08 -17.71
C ASN A 152 -3.21 15.24 -18.67
N ASN A 153 -2.80 16.39 -18.14
CA ASN A 153 -2.44 17.55 -18.95
C ASN A 153 -1.01 17.50 -19.52
N VAL A 154 -0.26 16.41 -19.29
CA VAL A 154 1.01 16.14 -19.99
C VAL A 154 0.71 15.55 -21.37
N ASN A 155 1.22 16.20 -22.43
CA ASN A 155 1.03 15.78 -23.83
C ASN A 155 1.38 14.29 -24.03
N TYR A 156 0.51 13.55 -24.72
CA TYR A 156 0.66 12.11 -24.98
C TYR A 156 1.97 11.76 -25.69
N SER A 157 2.46 12.63 -26.58
CA SER A 157 3.76 12.46 -27.25
C SER A 157 4.93 12.54 -26.27
N SER A 158 4.91 13.51 -25.35
CA SER A 158 5.87 13.63 -24.25
C SER A 158 5.81 12.41 -23.32
N ARG A 159 4.62 11.87 -23.02
CA ARG A 159 4.48 10.62 -22.24
C ARG A 159 5.09 9.40 -22.92
N LYS A 160 4.97 9.28 -24.25
CA LYS A 160 5.52 8.16 -25.01
C LYS A 160 7.05 8.23 -25.10
N LEU A 161 7.62 9.43 -25.22
CA LEU A 161 9.07 9.65 -25.18
C LEU A 161 9.67 9.28 -23.82
N VAL A 162 8.96 9.59 -22.72
CA VAL A 162 9.26 9.14 -21.34
C VAL A 162 8.98 7.63 -21.12
N ASN A 163 8.55 6.86 -22.13
CA ASN A 163 8.30 5.41 -22.02
C ASN A 163 9.05 4.52 -23.06
N THR A 164 10.05 5.06 -23.77
CA THR A 164 10.95 4.32 -24.70
C THR A 164 12.07 3.53 -23.99
N SER A 165 12.85 2.68 -24.69
CA SER A 165 13.96 1.88 -24.13
C SER A 165 15.05 2.68 -23.40
N LEU A 166 15.25 3.95 -23.74
CA LEU A 166 16.09 4.89 -22.96
C LEU A 166 15.58 5.05 -21.52
N ASN A 167 14.28 4.85 -21.28
CA ASN A 167 13.68 4.92 -19.96
C ASN A 167 13.94 3.68 -19.11
N ASN A 168 14.14 2.48 -19.67
CA ASN A 168 14.49 1.34 -18.80
C ASN A 168 15.84 1.60 -18.10
N PHE A 169 16.84 2.08 -18.85
CA PHE A 169 18.12 2.50 -18.27
C PHE A 169 17.97 3.67 -17.27
N ALA A 170 17.15 4.67 -17.61
CA ALA A 170 16.89 5.78 -16.70
C ALA A 170 16.17 5.32 -15.41
N GLN A 171 15.23 4.38 -15.50
CA GLN A 171 14.51 3.81 -14.36
C GLN A 171 15.45 2.98 -13.47
N ASP A 172 16.33 2.16 -14.05
CA ASP A 172 17.36 1.45 -13.31
C ASP A 172 18.29 2.43 -12.59
N LYS A 173 18.68 3.52 -13.26
CA LYS A 173 19.53 4.54 -12.64
C LYS A 173 18.81 5.33 -11.54
N ILE A 174 17.52 5.62 -11.69
CA ILE A 174 16.67 6.21 -10.63
C ILE A 174 16.63 5.27 -9.43
N MET A 175 16.43 3.96 -9.66
CA MET A 175 16.43 2.97 -8.59
C MET A 175 17.78 2.92 -7.86
N ASP A 176 18.90 2.92 -8.58
CA ASP A 176 20.24 2.92 -7.98
C ASP A 176 20.47 4.16 -7.10
N LEU A 177 20.15 5.35 -7.62
CA LEU A 177 20.27 6.61 -6.89
C LEU A 177 19.35 6.63 -5.66
N TYR A 178 18.13 6.08 -5.79
CA TYR A 178 17.20 5.94 -4.67
C TYR A 178 17.74 5.01 -3.60
N LEU A 179 18.26 3.83 -3.97
CA LEU A 179 18.83 2.86 -3.03
C LEU A 179 20.07 3.40 -2.31
N GLN A 180 20.84 4.28 -2.97
CA GLN A 180 21.95 5.03 -2.37
C GLN A 180 21.47 6.23 -1.52
N GLY A 181 20.21 6.63 -1.65
CA GLY A 181 19.66 7.81 -1.01
C GLY A 181 20.23 9.13 -1.54
N ASP A 182 20.71 9.17 -2.79
CA ASP A 182 21.25 10.37 -3.44
C ASP A 182 20.12 11.23 -4.02
N ILE A 183 19.50 12.06 -3.17
CA ILE A 183 18.41 12.96 -3.58
C ILE A 183 18.89 14.07 -4.54
N GLN A 184 20.18 14.40 -4.57
CA GLN A 184 20.72 15.40 -5.49
C GLN A 184 20.93 14.82 -6.88
N GLY A 185 21.44 13.58 -6.96
CA GLY A 185 21.48 12.81 -8.19
C GLY A 185 20.08 12.57 -8.76
N LEU A 186 19.10 12.24 -7.92
CA LEU A 186 17.70 12.10 -8.33
C LEU A 186 17.12 13.40 -8.90
N ASP A 187 17.35 14.55 -8.26
CA ASP A 187 16.92 15.86 -8.79
C ASP A 187 17.54 16.13 -10.17
N LYS A 188 18.86 15.96 -10.31
CA LYS A 188 19.57 16.16 -11.58
C LYS A 188 19.05 15.25 -12.68
N LEU A 189 18.90 13.96 -12.40
CA LEU A 189 18.40 12.98 -13.37
C LEU A 189 16.94 13.24 -13.74
N THR A 190 16.10 13.62 -12.77
CA THR A 190 14.70 13.96 -13.02
C THR A 190 14.59 15.19 -13.91
N LYS A 191 15.36 16.26 -13.63
CA LYS A 191 15.45 17.45 -14.49
C LYS A 191 15.87 17.10 -15.91
N ALA A 192 16.94 16.30 -16.06
CA ALA A 192 17.42 15.87 -17.37
C ALA A 192 16.37 15.04 -18.13
N SER A 193 15.69 14.13 -17.45
CA SER A 193 14.65 13.26 -18.04
C SER A 193 13.42 14.04 -18.49
N LEU A 194 13.12 15.15 -17.82
CA LEU A 194 11.99 16.02 -18.14
C LEU A 194 12.38 17.22 -19.03
N ALA A 195 13.65 17.38 -19.39
CA ALA A 195 14.14 18.50 -20.20
C ALA A 195 13.61 18.51 -21.65
N VAL A 196 12.98 17.41 -22.08
CA VAL A 196 12.31 17.31 -23.39
C VAL A 196 11.22 18.35 -23.58
N ASP A 197 10.60 18.80 -22.49
CA ASP A 197 9.64 19.91 -22.50
C ASP A 197 9.86 20.73 -21.21
N PRO A 198 10.26 22.02 -21.33
CA PRO A 198 10.61 22.85 -20.18
C PRO A 198 9.46 23.05 -19.20
N GLU A 199 8.21 22.79 -19.61
CA GLU A 199 7.04 22.87 -18.75
C GLU A 199 6.86 21.63 -17.85
N LEU A 200 7.48 20.49 -18.16
CA LEU A 200 7.26 19.25 -17.42
C LEU A 200 7.83 19.30 -16.01
N TYR A 201 9.06 19.77 -15.84
CA TYR A 201 9.67 19.83 -14.51
C TYR A 201 8.91 20.80 -13.57
N PRO A 202 8.54 22.03 -13.99
CA PRO A 202 7.67 22.90 -13.20
C PRO A 202 6.30 22.29 -12.88
N LYS A 203 5.65 21.61 -13.84
CA LYS A 203 4.31 21.02 -13.63
C LYS A 203 4.34 19.79 -12.72
N LEU A 204 5.32 18.91 -12.91
CA LEU A 204 5.39 17.60 -12.24
C LEU A 204 6.21 17.61 -10.94
N ILE A 205 7.12 18.57 -10.76
CA ILE A 205 8.02 18.62 -9.60
C ILE A 205 7.93 19.98 -8.89
N SER A 206 8.52 21.06 -9.43
CA SER A 206 8.76 22.26 -8.61
C SER A 206 7.49 23.01 -8.21
N GLY A 207 6.49 23.10 -9.09
CA GLY A 207 5.18 23.67 -8.76
C GLY A 207 4.43 22.87 -7.69
N ARG A 208 4.57 21.53 -7.70
CA ARG A 208 4.05 20.64 -6.66
C ARG A 208 4.81 20.82 -5.35
N ASN A 209 6.14 20.92 -5.39
CA ASN A 209 6.98 21.19 -4.21
C ASN A 209 6.54 22.45 -3.47
N ILE A 210 6.22 23.52 -4.19
CA ILE A 210 5.74 24.78 -3.60
C ILE A 210 4.41 24.56 -2.86
N ARG A 211 3.45 23.86 -3.47
CA ARG A 211 2.14 23.57 -2.84
C ARG A 211 2.28 22.66 -1.63
N MET A 212 3.00 21.55 -1.77
CA MET A 212 3.28 20.60 -0.70
C MET A 212 4.02 21.29 0.47
N SER A 213 5.03 22.12 0.20
CA SER A 213 5.76 22.85 1.23
C SER A 213 4.87 23.85 1.99
N ARG A 214 3.86 24.44 1.35
CA ARG A 214 2.87 25.31 2.03
C ARG A 214 1.98 24.51 2.98
N GLN A 215 1.52 23.32 2.58
CA GLN A 215 0.74 22.43 3.43
C GLN A 215 1.57 21.94 4.62
N ILE A 216 2.82 21.51 4.39
CA ILE A 216 3.75 21.10 5.45
C ILE A 216 4.00 22.25 6.44
N ASP A 217 4.25 23.48 5.96
CA ASP A 217 4.39 24.69 6.80
C ASP A 217 3.15 24.94 7.66
N SER A 218 1.94 24.79 7.09
CA SER A 218 0.68 24.90 7.84
C SER A 218 0.56 23.85 8.95
N LEU A 219 0.84 22.57 8.64
CA LEU A 219 0.82 21.50 9.62
C LEU A 219 1.79 21.74 10.78
N LEU A 220 3.00 22.21 10.48
CA LEU A 220 4.02 22.54 11.48
C LEU A 220 3.58 23.70 12.39
N LYS A 221 2.98 24.76 11.83
CA LYS A 221 2.48 25.91 12.60
C LYS A 221 1.36 25.51 13.56
N ASN A 222 0.53 24.56 13.16
CA ASN A 222 -0.54 23.99 13.97
C ASN A 222 -0.06 22.96 15.03
N GLN A 223 1.26 22.87 15.26
CA GLN A 223 1.88 21.98 16.26
C GLN A 223 1.60 20.48 16.01
N ASN A 224 1.39 20.07 14.76
CA ASN A 224 1.22 18.66 14.43
C ASN A 224 2.57 17.91 14.47
N SER A 225 2.56 16.69 15.01
CA SER A 225 3.66 15.72 14.87
C SER A 225 3.31 14.72 13.77
N PHE A 226 4.08 14.73 12.69
CA PHE A 226 3.80 13.90 11.53
C PHE A 226 5.05 13.22 10.94
N PHE A 227 4.83 12.11 10.26
CA PHE A 227 5.78 11.49 9.36
C PHE A 227 5.26 11.67 7.93
N CYS A 228 5.95 12.50 7.15
CA CYS A 228 5.57 12.85 5.79
C CYS A 228 6.37 12.02 4.79
N ALA A 229 5.70 11.27 3.93
CA ALA A 229 6.32 10.48 2.86
C ALA A 229 5.94 11.10 1.51
N VAL A 230 6.96 11.53 0.76
CA VAL A 230 6.83 12.12 -0.58
C VAL A 230 7.91 11.54 -1.48
N GLY A 231 7.68 11.48 -2.78
CA GLY A 231 8.64 10.98 -3.76
C GLY A 231 10.00 11.65 -3.60
N ALA A 232 11.07 10.86 -3.59
CA ALA A 232 12.42 11.35 -3.31
C ALA A 232 12.90 12.43 -4.30
N ALA A 233 12.37 12.42 -5.53
CA ALA A 233 12.60 13.46 -6.53
C ALA A 233 12.12 14.86 -6.10
N HIS A 234 11.20 14.95 -5.13
CA HIS A 234 10.69 16.21 -4.58
C HIS A 234 11.61 16.82 -3.49
N LEU A 235 12.61 16.09 -3.00
CA LEU A 235 13.40 16.49 -1.84
C LEU A 235 14.61 17.36 -2.17
N GLY A 236 15.37 16.98 -3.21
CA GLY A 236 16.67 17.56 -3.57
C GLY A 236 16.59 18.84 -4.41
N GLY A 237 17.75 19.46 -4.64
CA GLY A 237 17.86 20.65 -5.48
C GLY A 237 17.41 21.97 -4.83
N SER A 238 17.55 23.06 -5.59
CA SER A 238 17.20 24.44 -5.17
C SER A 238 15.69 24.68 -5.02
N GLU A 239 14.87 23.87 -5.69
CA GLU A 239 13.41 23.93 -5.64
C GLU A 239 12.80 22.74 -4.88
N GLY A 240 13.64 21.93 -4.23
CA GLY A 240 13.20 20.79 -3.42
C GLY A 240 12.55 21.23 -2.11
N ILE A 241 11.65 20.40 -1.60
CA ILE A 241 10.91 20.64 -0.34
C ILE A 241 11.86 20.97 0.82
N ILE A 242 13.03 20.31 0.89
CA ILE A 242 14.01 20.55 1.95
C ILE A 242 14.51 22.00 1.92
N LYS A 243 14.85 22.50 0.73
CA LYS A 243 15.32 23.88 0.55
C LYS A 243 14.19 24.88 0.83
N LEU A 244 13.00 24.63 0.30
CA LEU A 244 11.83 25.50 0.50
C LEU A 244 11.44 25.65 1.98
N LEU A 245 11.53 24.57 2.77
CA LEU A 245 11.28 24.64 4.21
C LEU A 245 12.41 25.34 4.97
N ARG A 246 13.68 25.15 4.57
CA ARG A 246 14.80 25.91 5.14
C ARG A 246 14.64 27.41 4.91
N ASP A 247 14.19 27.82 3.72
CA ASP A 247 13.95 29.22 3.38
C ASP A 247 12.81 29.84 4.21
N LYS A 248 11.90 29.00 4.72
CA LYS A 248 10.85 29.40 5.69
C LYS A 248 11.35 29.46 7.14
N GLY A 249 12.64 29.19 7.40
CA GLY A 249 13.27 29.24 8.71
C GLY A 249 13.28 27.92 9.47
N TYR A 250 12.79 26.82 8.89
CA TYR A 250 12.85 25.50 9.53
C TYR A 250 14.26 24.92 9.49
N ARG A 251 14.68 24.25 10.57
CA ARG A 251 15.89 23.42 10.58
C ARG A 251 15.54 22.02 10.10
N LEU A 252 16.16 21.60 8.99
CA LEU A 252 16.07 20.24 8.47
C LEU A 252 17.41 19.53 8.63
N ARG A 253 17.42 18.51 9.51
CA ARG A 253 18.58 17.69 9.83
C ARG A 253 18.37 16.28 9.29
N GLN A 254 19.36 15.75 8.57
CA GLN A 254 19.32 14.36 8.14
C GLN A 254 19.34 13.45 9.37
N VAL A 255 18.51 12.41 9.34
CA VAL A 255 18.49 11.36 10.35
C VAL A 255 19.35 10.21 9.84
N SER A 256 20.24 9.70 10.69
CA SER A 256 21.06 8.56 10.35
C SER A 256 20.22 7.32 10.02
N TRP A 257 20.65 6.59 8.99
CA TRP A 257 20.04 5.33 8.58
C TRP A 257 20.56 4.21 9.49
N THR A 258 19.83 3.92 10.57
CA THR A 258 20.26 2.94 11.58
C THR A 258 19.62 1.59 11.31
N ILE A 259 20.43 0.56 11.07
CA ILE A 259 20.00 -0.82 10.87
C ILE A 259 20.51 -1.64 12.05
N ASN A 260 19.60 -2.21 12.81
CA ASN A 260 19.99 -3.08 13.92
C ASN A 260 20.19 -4.50 13.38
N GLU A 261 21.21 -5.20 13.87
CA GLU A 261 21.45 -6.62 13.51
C GLU A 261 20.21 -7.47 13.76
N GLN A 262 19.56 -7.25 14.90
CA GLN A 262 18.23 -7.76 15.19
C GLN A 262 17.20 -6.64 14.99
N PRO A 263 16.15 -6.83 14.16
CA PRO A 263 15.12 -5.81 13.97
C PRO A 263 14.54 -5.34 15.30
N SER A 264 14.35 -4.03 15.46
CA SER A 264 13.74 -3.44 16.66
C SER A 264 12.34 -4.03 16.91
N LYS A 265 11.89 -3.99 18.17
CA LYS A 265 10.53 -4.44 18.55
C LYS A 265 9.45 -3.74 17.72
N ILE A 266 9.61 -2.44 17.46
CA ILE A 266 8.71 -1.63 16.65
C ILE A 266 8.69 -2.14 15.20
N LYS A 267 9.86 -2.33 14.57
CA LYS A 267 9.95 -2.88 13.22
C LYS A 267 9.32 -4.27 13.10
N LYS A 268 9.54 -5.15 14.09
CA LYS A 268 8.90 -6.48 14.14
C LYS A 268 7.37 -6.37 14.25
N ARG A 269 6.86 -5.58 15.21
CA ARG A 269 5.43 -5.35 15.41
C ARG A 269 4.74 -4.88 14.13
N ILE A 270 5.26 -3.80 13.53
CA ILE A 270 4.71 -3.20 12.32
C ILE A 270 4.70 -4.18 11.14
N ARG A 271 5.73 -5.02 11.02
CA ARG A 271 5.78 -6.03 9.96
C ARG A 271 4.76 -7.16 10.15
N MET A 272 4.29 -7.41 11.37
CA MET A 272 3.30 -8.46 11.67
C MET A 272 1.85 -7.93 11.66
N GLU A 273 1.62 -6.68 12.05
CA GLU A 273 0.29 -6.07 12.12
C GLU A 273 -0.21 -5.61 10.73
N ARG A 274 -0.70 -6.58 9.94
CA ARG A 274 -1.20 -6.38 8.56
C ARG A 274 -2.64 -6.85 8.38
N ALA A 275 -3.47 -6.65 9.40
CA ALA A 275 -4.87 -7.04 9.36
C ALA A 275 -5.75 -5.85 9.74
N PHE A 276 -6.80 -5.64 8.97
CA PHE A 276 -7.83 -4.64 9.20
C PHE A 276 -9.19 -5.32 9.16
N ALA A 277 -9.84 -5.42 10.31
CA ALA A 277 -11.19 -5.95 10.41
C ALA A 277 -12.21 -4.83 10.14
N TYR A 278 -13.06 -5.03 9.14
CA TYR A 278 -14.27 -4.25 8.93
C TYR A 278 -15.47 -5.08 9.39
N ARG A 279 -16.35 -4.47 10.17
CA ARG A 279 -17.57 -5.09 10.69
C ARG A 279 -18.73 -4.14 10.48
N ASP A 280 -19.77 -4.60 9.80
CA ASP A 280 -21.02 -3.87 9.68
C ASP A 280 -22.11 -4.58 10.50
N LEU A 281 -22.66 -3.84 11.46
CA LEU A 281 -23.64 -4.37 12.43
C LEU A 281 -25.04 -4.54 11.82
N ASN A 282 -25.34 -3.84 10.72
CA ASN A 282 -26.66 -3.89 10.09
C ASN A 282 -26.86 -5.17 9.30
N THR A 283 -25.84 -5.55 8.51
CA THR A 283 -25.84 -6.77 7.71
C THR A 283 -25.29 -7.98 8.49
N GLY A 284 -24.52 -7.73 9.56
CA GLY A 284 -23.81 -8.75 10.33
C GLY A 284 -22.51 -9.24 9.67
N ILE A 285 -22.08 -8.61 8.56
CA ILE A 285 -20.85 -9.03 7.87
C ILE A 285 -19.61 -8.59 8.65
N THR A 286 -18.64 -9.51 8.77
CA THR A 286 -17.27 -9.20 9.16
C THR A 286 -16.32 -9.64 8.05
N ALA A 287 -15.38 -8.76 7.67
CA ALA A 287 -14.36 -9.02 6.66
C ALA A 287 -12.98 -8.53 7.13
N VAL A 288 -11.97 -9.40 7.10
CA VAL A 288 -10.60 -9.05 7.52
C VAL A 288 -9.67 -8.90 6.32
N PHE A 289 -9.37 -7.64 5.97
CA PHE A 289 -8.48 -7.25 4.88
C PHE A 289 -7.02 -7.08 5.36
N HIS A 290 -6.09 -6.91 4.42
CA HIS A 290 -4.68 -6.62 4.75
C HIS A 290 -4.46 -5.16 5.20
N GLY A 291 -5.34 -4.26 4.76
CA GLY A 291 -5.42 -2.86 5.19
C GLY A 291 -6.84 -2.34 5.07
N LYS A 292 -7.07 -1.09 5.46
CA LYS A 292 -8.41 -0.48 5.42
C LYS A 292 -8.99 -0.54 3.99
N PRO A 293 -10.18 -1.16 3.79
CA PRO A 293 -10.85 -1.14 2.49
C PRO A 293 -11.44 0.25 2.21
N TYR A 294 -11.61 0.56 0.94
CA TYR A 294 -12.56 1.58 0.50
C TYR A 294 -13.97 1.00 0.63
N VAL A 295 -14.90 1.78 1.20
CA VAL A 295 -16.27 1.34 1.47
C VAL A 295 -17.22 2.30 0.78
N GLU A 296 -18.17 1.74 0.04
CA GLU A 296 -19.27 2.45 -0.61
C GLU A 296 -20.59 1.81 -0.13
N GLU A 297 -21.52 2.66 0.32
CA GLU A 297 -22.85 2.25 0.75
C GLU A 297 -23.86 2.81 -0.24
N TYR A 298 -24.80 1.96 -0.68
CA TYR A 298 -25.79 2.31 -1.67
C TYR A 298 -27.17 2.51 -1.03
N SER A 299 -28.05 3.24 -1.70
CA SER A 299 -29.37 3.59 -1.18
C SER A 299 -30.32 2.40 -1.02
N ASP A 300 -30.04 1.28 -1.68
CA ASP A 300 -30.78 0.03 -1.55
C ASP A 300 -30.34 -0.81 -0.35
N GLY A 301 -29.39 -0.31 0.46
CA GLY A 301 -28.83 -1.01 1.61
C GLY A 301 -27.67 -1.95 1.26
N SER A 302 -27.26 -2.02 -0.02
CA SER A 302 -26.07 -2.77 -0.39
C SER A 302 -24.79 -2.05 0.01
N ILE A 303 -23.75 -2.82 0.30
CA ILE A 303 -22.43 -2.33 0.73
C ILE A 303 -21.37 -2.95 -0.14
N LYS A 304 -20.42 -2.15 -0.63
CA LYS A 304 -19.23 -2.62 -1.33
C LYS A 304 -17.97 -2.22 -0.58
N MET A 305 -17.19 -3.23 -0.22
CA MET A 305 -15.84 -3.08 0.32
C MET A 305 -14.84 -3.51 -0.74
N ILE A 306 -13.85 -2.67 -1.03
CA ILE A 306 -12.75 -3.00 -1.93
C ILE A 306 -11.40 -2.64 -1.33
N TYR A 307 -10.49 -3.59 -1.30
CA TYR A 307 -9.09 -3.39 -0.96
C TYR A 307 -8.22 -3.89 -2.12
N ARG A 308 -7.25 -3.07 -2.54
CA ARG A 308 -6.31 -3.44 -3.61
C ARG A 308 -4.87 -3.41 -3.11
N GLU A 309 -4.13 -4.44 -3.48
CA GLU A 309 -2.67 -4.48 -3.46
C GLU A 309 -2.16 -3.85 -4.75
N LEU A 310 -1.92 -2.54 -4.75
CA LEU A 310 -1.60 -1.80 -5.98
C LEU A 310 -0.24 -2.20 -6.57
N GLY A 311 0.69 -2.66 -5.73
CA GLY A 311 2.00 -3.16 -6.15
C GLY A 311 1.89 -4.46 -6.95
N GLN A 312 1.23 -5.48 -6.41
CA GLN A 312 1.06 -6.78 -7.08
C GLN A 312 -0.14 -6.84 -8.03
N GLY A 313 -1.08 -5.91 -7.93
CA GLY A 313 -2.28 -5.83 -8.76
C GLY A 313 -3.41 -6.77 -8.31
N ASN A 314 -3.43 -7.16 -7.04
CA ASN A 314 -4.46 -8.05 -6.49
C ASN A 314 -5.59 -7.24 -5.87
N SER A 315 -6.82 -7.72 -6.00
CA SER A 315 -8.03 -7.04 -5.53
C SER A 315 -8.87 -8.02 -4.73
N TYR A 316 -9.39 -7.51 -3.62
CA TYR A 316 -10.25 -8.22 -2.69
C TYR A 316 -11.51 -7.39 -2.52
N VAL A 317 -12.64 -7.96 -2.88
CA VAL A 317 -13.93 -7.29 -2.92
C VAL A 317 -14.92 -8.09 -2.10
N VAL A 318 -15.66 -7.42 -1.22
CA VAL A 318 -16.81 -7.98 -0.52
C VAL A 318 -18.00 -7.07 -0.81
N GLU A 319 -18.98 -7.60 -1.53
CA GLU A 319 -20.26 -6.92 -1.76
C GLU A 319 -21.32 -7.60 -0.90
N VAL A 320 -22.21 -6.84 -0.27
CA VAL A 320 -23.30 -7.36 0.57
C VAL A 320 -24.59 -6.77 0.08
N PHE A 321 -25.60 -7.61 -0.10
CA PHE A 321 -26.89 -7.26 -0.68
C PHE A 321 -28.03 -7.77 0.21
N PRO A 322 -29.16 -7.04 0.28
CA PRO A 322 -30.40 -7.59 0.84
C PRO A 322 -30.81 -8.88 0.10
N LEU A 323 -31.35 -9.83 0.84
CA LEU A 323 -31.80 -11.10 0.28
C LEU A 323 -33.19 -10.96 -0.35
N ASP A 324 -33.27 -11.16 -1.67
CA ASP A 324 -34.55 -11.34 -2.37
C ASP A 324 -35.07 -12.77 -2.16
N THR A 325 -36.09 -12.91 -1.32
CA THR A 325 -36.68 -14.21 -0.97
C THR A 325 -37.52 -14.82 -2.09
N THR A 326 -37.74 -14.12 -3.20
CA THR A 326 -38.41 -14.66 -4.38
C THR A 326 -37.49 -15.52 -5.24
N LEU A 327 -36.16 -15.38 -5.08
CA LEU A 327 -35.15 -16.16 -5.77
C LEU A 327 -34.63 -17.28 -4.88
N SER A 328 -34.39 -18.46 -5.47
CA SER A 328 -33.64 -19.51 -4.79
C SER A 328 -32.16 -19.12 -4.65
N LEU A 329 -31.48 -19.66 -3.63
CA LEU A 329 -30.06 -19.42 -3.41
C LEU A 329 -29.20 -19.83 -4.62
N ASP A 330 -29.60 -20.90 -5.32
CA ASP A 330 -28.94 -21.39 -6.54
C ASP A 330 -29.11 -20.41 -7.73
N GLN A 331 -30.26 -19.73 -7.84
CA GLN A 331 -30.46 -18.67 -8.84
C GLN A 331 -29.61 -17.43 -8.54
N ILE A 332 -29.53 -17.03 -7.27
CA ILE A 332 -28.64 -15.95 -6.84
C ILE A 332 -27.19 -16.32 -7.15
N ALA A 333 -26.76 -17.52 -6.76
CA ALA A 333 -25.40 -17.98 -7.00
C ALA A 333 -25.04 -18.00 -8.50
N SER A 334 -25.95 -18.48 -9.35
CA SER A 334 -25.74 -18.52 -10.81
C SER A 334 -25.63 -17.13 -11.44
N THR A 335 -26.23 -16.12 -10.83
CA THR A 335 -26.16 -14.73 -11.30
C THR A 335 -24.79 -14.11 -11.03
N TYR A 336 -24.23 -14.36 -9.83
CA TYR A 336 -23.00 -13.71 -9.38
C TYR A 336 -21.73 -14.53 -9.63
N ILE A 337 -21.86 -15.85 -9.76
CA ILE A 337 -20.78 -16.73 -10.23
C ILE A 337 -21.01 -16.97 -11.72
N ALA A 338 -20.67 -15.97 -12.54
CA ALA A 338 -20.75 -16.00 -14.01
C ALA A 338 -19.71 -16.99 -14.56
N SER A 339 -19.98 -18.26 -14.32
CA SER A 339 -19.08 -19.39 -14.54
C SER A 339 -18.71 -19.46 -16.02
N PRO A 340 -17.42 -19.54 -16.36
CA PRO A 340 -17.03 -19.73 -17.74
C PRO A 340 -17.69 -20.97 -18.37
N PRO A 341 -17.87 -21.03 -19.70
CA PRO A 341 -18.50 -22.17 -20.37
C PRO A 341 -17.86 -23.50 -19.94
N ASN A 342 -18.70 -24.50 -19.66
CA ASN A 342 -18.29 -25.84 -19.24
C ASN A 342 -17.61 -25.92 -17.86
N THR A 343 -17.79 -24.93 -16.99
CA THR A 343 -17.39 -24.99 -15.57
C THR A 343 -18.61 -25.08 -14.67
N VAL A 344 -18.42 -25.59 -13.44
CA VAL A 344 -19.45 -25.68 -12.41
C VAL A 344 -18.98 -25.00 -11.13
N PHE A 345 -19.89 -24.29 -10.45
CA PHE A 345 -19.66 -23.83 -9.08
C PHE A 345 -20.09 -24.92 -8.08
N LYS A 346 -19.50 -24.88 -6.88
CA LYS A 346 -19.71 -25.86 -5.82
C LYS A 346 -20.59 -25.25 -4.73
N LYS A 347 -21.58 -26.01 -4.28
CA LYS A 347 -22.39 -25.70 -3.10
C LYS A 347 -21.86 -26.45 -1.88
N ARG A 348 -21.76 -25.78 -0.74
CA ARG A 348 -21.31 -26.36 0.54
C ARG A 348 -22.23 -25.90 1.67
N PHE A 349 -22.32 -26.74 2.70
CA PHE A 349 -23.01 -26.43 3.96
C PHE A 349 -21.95 -26.44 5.07
N LEU A 350 -21.87 -25.36 5.83
CA LEU A 350 -21.01 -25.27 7.00
C LEU A 350 -21.69 -25.91 8.22
N GLU A 351 -20.90 -26.19 9.26
CA GLU A 351 -21.38 -26.82 10.50
C GLU A 351 -22.44 -25.96 11.23
N ASP A 352 -22.38 -24.65 11.06
CA ASP A 352 -23.34 -23.68 11.61
C ASP A 352 -24.63 -23.54 10.76
N GLY A 353 -24.75 -24.30 9.67
CA GLY A 353 -25.89 -24.25 8.75
C GLY A 353 -25.76 -23.21 7.63
N THR A 354 -24.68 -22.42 7.59
CA THR A 354 -24.43 -21.46 6.52
C THR A 354 -24.29 -22.17 5.18
N VAL A 355 -25.03 -21.70 4.18
CA VAL A 355 -24.91 -22.17 2.80
C VAL A 355 -23.86 -21.33 2.08
N GLN A 356 -22.93 -21.97 1.41
CA GLN A 356 -21.91 -21.32 0.59
C GLN A 356 -21.93 -21.83 -0.84
N PHE A 357 -21.65 -20.93 -1.78
CA PHE A 357 -21.39 -21.26 -3.18
C PHE A 357 -20.03 -20.71 -3.56
N GLU A 358 -19.23 -21.48 -4.28
CA GLU A 358 -17.90 -21.06 -4.69
C GLU A 358 -17.58 -21.53 -6.10
N GLY A 359 -17.00 -20.65 -6.91
CA GLY A 359 -16.59 -20.99 -8.25
C GLY A 359 -15.71 -19.92 -8.90
N LEU A 360 -15.25 -20.23 -10.10
CA LEU A 360 -14.56 -19.30 -10.97
C LEU A 360 -15.61 -18.51 -11.77
N SER A 361 -15.37 -17.22 -11.98
CA SER A 361 -16.21 -16.31 -12.75
C SER A 361 -15.34 -15.56 -13.76
N ASP A 362 -15.91 -15.15 -14.90
CA ASP A 362 -15.23 -14.30 -15.89
C ASP A 362 -16.05 -13.04 -16.16
N THR A 363 -15.61 -11.91 -15.60
CA THR A 363 -16.36 -10.64 -15.64
C THR A 363 -15.49 -9.52 -16.17
N TYR A 364 -16.00 -8.72 -17.12
CA TYR A 364 -15.31 -7.52 -17.58
C TYR A 364 -15.48 -6.37 -16.56
N PRO A 365 -14.43 -5.58 -16.25
CA PRO A 365 -13.06 -5.63 -16.78
C PRO A 365 -12.10 -6.51 -15.95
N GLU A 366 -12.60 -7.22 -14.95
CA GLU A 366 -11.80 -7.93 -13.94
C GLU A 366 -11.05 -9.16 -14.51
N GLY A 367 -11.63 -9.78 -15.54
CA GLY A 367 -11.22 -11.07 -16.10
C GLY A 367 -11.61 -12.23 -15.18
N LEU A 368 -10.88 -13.34 -15.30
CA LEU A 368 -11.07 -14.50 -14.42
C LEU A 368 -10.85 -14.14 -12.94
N ASN A 369 -11.85 -14.45 -12.12
CA ASN A 369 -11.88 -14.15 -10.70
C ASN A 369 -12.53 -15.27 -9.90
N TRP A 370 -12.08 -15.46 -8.67
CA TRP A 370 -12.71 -16.38 -7.74
C TRP A 370 -13.86 -15.68 -7.03
N VAL A 371 -14.99 -16.37 -6.88
CA VAL A 371 -16.17 -15.86 -6.18
C VAL A 371 -16.62 -16.87 -5.13
N ARG A 372 -16.86 -16.39 -3.90
CA ARG A 372 -17.59 -17.10 -2.85
C ARG A 372 -18.81 -16.29 -2.44
N ILE A 373 -19.96 -16.96 -2.35
CA ILE A 373 -21.22 -16.41 -1.90
C ILE A 373 -21.64 -17.12 -0.63
N GLN A 374 -22.12 -16.37 0.35
CA GLN A 374 -22.67 -16.90 1.59
C GLN A 374 -23.88 -16.09 2.02
N PHE A 375 -24.73 -16.69 2.85
CA PHE A 375 -26.05 -16.19 3.17
C PHE A 375 -26.27 -16.12 4.66
N ASN A 376 -27.02 -15.11 5.10
CA ASN A 376 -27.72 -15.11 6.37
C ASN A 376 -29.24 -14.94 6.10
N PRO A 377 -30.11 -14.85 7.12
CA PRO A 377 -31.56 -14.78 6.90
C PRO A 377 -32.05 -13.54 6.13
N THR A 378 -31.27 -12.44 6.09
CA THR A 378 -31.72 -11.15 5.55
C THR A 378 -30.84 -10.62 4.41
N HIS A 379 -29.64 -11.12 4.25
CA HIS A 379 -28.62 -10.66 3.32
C HIS A 379 -27.82 -11.84 2.74
N PHE A 380 -27.13 -11.55 1.64
CA PHE A 380 -26.05 -12.40 1.14
C PHE A 380 -24.83 -11.56 0.82
N SER A 381 -23.66 -12.17 0.90
CA SER A 381 -22.41 -11.54 0.48
C SER A 381 -21.84 -12.22 -0.76
N VAL A 382 -21.24 -11.43 -1.64
CA VAL A 382 -20.49 -11.86 -2.81
C VAL A 382 -19.05 -11.41 -2.59
N THR A 383 -18.19 -12.36 -2.24
CA THR A 383 -16.77 -12.12 -2.06
C THR A 383 -16.03 -12.48 -3.33
N LYS A 384 -15.36 -11.51 -3.95
CA LYS A 384 -14.62 -11.67 -5.21
C LYS A 384 -13.15 -11.37 -4.98
N VAL A 385 -12.27 -12.20 -5.55
CA VAL A 385 -10.83 -11.94 -5.57
C VAL A 385 -10.26 -12.19 -6.95
N TYR A 386 -9.44 -11.24 -7.40
CA TYR A 386 -8.76 -11.31 -8.68
C TYR A 386 -7.41 -10.63 -8.61
N GLY A 387 -6.53 -10.95 -9.55
CA GLY A 387 -5.20 -10.38 -9.53
C GLY A 387 -4.35 -10.84 -10.69
N GLY A 388 -3.06 -10.93 -10.45
CA GLY A 388 -2.13 -11.49 -11.41
C GLY A 388 -2.10 -13.02 -11.41
N ASN A 389 -1.21 -13.54 -12.23
CA ASN A 389 -1.05 -14.96 -12.49
C ASN A 389 -0.70 -15.75 -11.23
N LYS A 390 0.28 -15.32 -10.45
CA LYS A 390 0.71 -16.03 -9.23
C LYS A 390 -0.35 -15.97 -8.15
N PHE A 391 -1.08 -14.86 -8.04
CA PHE A 391 -2.14 -14.71 -7.05
C PHE A 391 -3.30 -15.69 -7.28
N LEU A 392 -3.83 -15.76 -8.50
CA LEU A 392 -4.98 -16.61 -8.84
C LEU A 392 -4.71 -18.11 -8.66
N HIS A 393 -3.45 -18.53 -8.78
CA HIS A 393 -3.00 -19.92 -8.64
C HIS A 393 -2.33 -20.20 -7.28
N SER A 394 -2.61 -19.38 -6.27
CA SER A 394 -2.12 -19.57 -4.89
C SER A 394 -3.25 -19.92 -3.92
N ASP A 395 -2.90 -20.15 -2.65
CA ASP A 395 -3.89 -20.33 -1.58
C ASP A 395 -4.47 -19.01 -1.03
N ARG A 396 -3.99 -17.87 -1.51
CA ARG A 396 -4.38 -16.53 -1.01
C ARG A 396 -5.86 -16.21 -1.23
N PRO A 397 -6.47 -16.51 -2.39
CA PRO A 397 -7.93 -16.39 -2.57
C PRO A 397 -8.73 -17.08 -1.46
N GLN A 398 -8.42 -18.36 -1.22
CA GLN A 398 -9.13 -19.18 -0.23
C GLN A 398 -8.91 -18.65 1.19
N LYS A 399 -7.67 -18.31 1.54
CA LYS A 399 -7.34 -17.66 2.83
C LYS A 399 -8.07 -16.34 3.06
N PHE A 400 -8.43 -15.61 2.00
CA PHE A 400 -9.22 -14.40 2.14
C PHE A 400 -10.70 -14.72 2.31
N PHE A 401 -11.24 -15.68 1.56
CA PHE A 401 -12.63 -16.10 1.74
C PHE A 401 -12.91 -16.61 3.16
N ASP A 402 -11.96 -17.30 3.80
CA ASP A 402 -12.09 -17.77 5.18
C ASP A 402 -12.02 -16.63 6.22
N LYS A 403 -11.77 -15.39 5.79
CA LYS A 403 -11.76 -14.18 6.59
C LYS A 403 -12.99 -13.30 6.40
N VAL A 404 -14.01 -13.81 5.71
CA VAL A 404 -15.28 -13.11 5.48
C VAL A 404 -16.41 -14.02 5.95
N TRP A 405 -17.19 -13.56 6.94
CA TRP A 405 -18.29 -14.33 7.51
C TRP A 405 -19.42 -13.42 7.99
N PHE A 406 -20.63 -13.96 8.10
CA PHE A 406 -21.70 -13.34 8.87
C PHE A 406 -21.63 -13.79 10.32
N GLU A 407 -21.81 -12.86 11.25
CA GLU A 407 -21.84 -13.13 12.70
C GLU A 407 -23.23 -13.44 13.26
#